data_AF-A0A7W0XWJ6-F1
#
_entry.id   AF-A0A7W0XWJ6-F1
#
_cell.length_a   1.000
_cell.length_b   1.000
_cell.length_c   1.000
_cell.angle_alpha   90.00
_cell.angle_beta   90.00
_cell.angle_gamma   90.00
#
_symmetry.space_group_name_H-M   'P 1'
#
loop_
_entity.id
_entity.type
_entity.pdbx_description
1 polymer ?
#
loop_
_entity_poly.entity_id
_entity_poly.type
_entity_poly.pdbx_seq_one_letter_code
_entity_poly.pdbx_strand_id
1 'polypeptide(L)'
;MVARSRRITALGVLLAALVAAMLMAAGPAHASTTFTVTNTNDSGAGSLRQAILDANATSGADVINFDIPGTGVKTISPNPELPQITGAVTMDGYSQPGAQPNTKAVGSDAVLKIELSGASADAGTGLYITAANSTVKGLVINRWTHGIILGSSGATGNKIAGNYLGTDAMGTNDLGNDFNGVYVGNASGNTIGGATAGERNVISGNDYYGVNIDGQTATGNRVVGNYVGTDASGKGDLGNSSHGVYISSAPDNAIGSTTAGARNVISGNGGDGVYITGDGATGNRVLSNSIFSNVGQGIDLVGADGPTTNDPDDPDAGPNNLQNKPVLTSAKKSATGTTTVKGTLDSTPNETFKLQFFSNPKGTNEGKTLLDSMTVSTDGTGDFSFTFSTTKKVGLDQNITATATGPGGNTSEFSAPRIVVAQ
;
A
#
# COMPACT_ATOMS: atom_id res chain seq x y z
N MET A 1 -45.26 3.55 -66.33
CA MET A 1 -44.00 3.91 -67.01
C MET A 1 -43.42 5.12 -66.28
N VAL A 2 -42.15 5.04 -65.88
CA VAL A 2 -41.29 6.12 -65.33
C VAL A 2 -41.49 6.51 -63.85
N ALA A 3 -40.34 6.52 -63.17
CA ALA A 3 -40.04 6.66 -61.75
C ALA A 3 -40.08 8.11 -61.22
N ARG A 4 -40.07 8.27 -59.89
CA ARG A 4 -38.98 8.98 -59.18
C ARG A 4 -39.02 8.83 -57.66
N SER A 5 -37.87 8.40 -57.15
CA SER A 5 -37.34 8.44 -55.79
C SER A 5 -37.59 9.76 -55.04
N ARG A 6 -37.87 9.65 -53.72
CA ARG A 6 -37.31 10.51 -52.68
C ARG A 6 -37.37 9.81 -51.31
N ARG A 7 -36.18 9.51 -50.77
CA ARG A 7 -35.93 9.19 -49.36
C ARG A 7 -36.26 10.42 -48.50
N ILE A 8 -37.04 10.25 -47.43
CA ILE A 8 -36.93 11.08 -46.22
C ILE A 8 -36.97 10.13 -45.02
N THR A 9 -35.86 10.17 -44.29
CA THR A 9 -35.50 9.60 -42.99
C THR A 9 -36.63 9.45 -41.97
N ALA A 10 -36.81 8.23 -41.46
CA ALA A 10 -37.45 7.96 -40.17
C ALA A 10 -36.59 6.92 -39.41
N LEU A 11 -35.39 7.33 -39.02
CA LEU A 11 -34.53 6.61 -38.08
C LEU A 11 -34.13 7.61 -37.00
N GLY A 12 -34.98 7.78 -35.99
CA GLY A 12 -34.74 8.80 -34.97
C GLY A 12 -35.88 9.01 -33.99
N VAL A 13 -36.46 7.94 -33.41
CA VAL A 13 -37.37 8.08 -32.24
C VAL A 13 -37.18 6.96 -31.19
N LEU A 14 -36.17 6.08 -31.29
CA LEU A 14 -35.98 5.01 -30.30
C LEU A 14 -34.59 5.02 -29.63
N LEU A 15 -34.10 6.20 -29.25
CA LEU A 15 -32.90 6.33 -28.43
C LEU A 15 -32.94 7.58 -27.52
N ALA A 16 -34.06 7.78 -26.81
CA ALA A 16 -34.18 8.88 -25.83
C ALA A 16 -34.92 8.49 -24.55
N ALA A 17 -35.19 7.19 -24.32
CA ALA A 17 -35.94 6.72 -23.15
C ALA A 17 -35.16 5.74 -22.25
N LEU A 18 -33.86 5.52 -22.49
CA LEU A 18 -33.03 4.62 -21.67
C LEU A 18 -31.72 5.27 -21.17
N VAL A 19 -31.74 6.59 -20.91
CA VAL A 19 -30.66 7.32 -20.21
C VAL A 19 -31.21 8.14 -19.03
N ALA A 20 -32.52 8.11 -18.76
CA ALA A 20 -33.17 8.95 -17.76
C ALA A 20 -33.49 8.26 -16.42
N ALA A 21 -32.86 7.12 -16.10
CA ALA A 21 -33.09 6.41 -14.84
C ALA A 21 -31.79 5.83 -14.24
N MET A 22 -30.75 6.65 -14.13
CA MET A 22 -29.68 6.50 -13.13
C MET A 22 -29.08 7.88 -12.82
N LEU A 23 -29.94 8.88 -12.62
CA LEU A 23 -29.59 10.02 -11.79
C LEU A 23 -30.30 9.78 -10.46
N MET A 24 -29.72 8.93 -9.61
CA MET A 24 -30.00 9.05 -8.18
C MET A 24 -29.64 10.49 -7.86
N ALA A 25 -30.64 11.32 -7.60
CA ALA A 25 -30.42 12.64 -7.07
C ALA A 25 -29.57 12.44 -5.81
N ALA A 26 -28.29 12.81 -5.88
CA ALA A 26 -27.55 13.09 -4.67
C ALA A 26 -28.41 14.10 -3.92
N GLY A 27 -28.96 13.69 -2.77
CA GLY A 27 -29.63 14.63 -1.88
C GLY A 27 -28.71 15.83 -1.65
N PRO A 28 -29.25 17.01 -1.31
CA PRO A 28 -28.42 18.18 -1.03
C PRO A 28 -27.29 17.75 -0.08
N ALA A 29 -26.04 18.01 -0.47
CA ALA A 29 -24.88 17.71 0.35
C ALA A 29 -25.09 18.38 1.70
N HIS A 30 -25.33 17.56 2.72
CA HIS A 30 -25.47 18.04 4.09
C HIS A 30 -24.13 18.68 4.50
N ALA A 31 -24.18 19.79 5.23
CA ALA A 31 -22.96 20.39 5.75
C ALA A 31 -22.26 19.38 6.67
N SER A 32 -20.93 19.26 6.52
CA SER A 32 -20.09 18.44 7.38
C SER A 32 -20.30 18.84 8.85
N THR A 33 -20.66 17.89 9.71
CA THR A 33 -20.78 18.11 11.15
C THR A 33 -19.46 17.74 11.83
N THR A 34 -19.02 18.54 12.80
CA THR A 34 -17.84 18.23 13.60
C THR A 34 -18.25 17.71 14.98
N PHE A 35 -17.87 16.47 15.29
CA PHE A 35 -17.99 15.86 16.61
C PHE A 35 -16.64 15.91 17.31
N THR A 36 -16.60 16.47 18.52
CA THR A 36 -15.33 16.64 19.26
C THR A 36 -15.27 15.66 20.43
N VAL A 37 -14.25 14.80 20.42
CA VAL A 37 -13.89 13.93 21.53
C VAL A 37 -13.16 14.75 22.58
N THR A 38 -13.67 14.78 23.80
CA THR A 38 -13.18 15.63 24.90
C THR A 38 -12.75 14.84 26.14
N ASN A 39 -12.96 13.53 26.14
CA ASN A 39 -12.52 12.65 27.23
C ASN A 39 -12.15 11.24 26.71
N THR A 40 -11.50 10.46 27.57
CA THR A 40 -11.03 9.09 27.28
C THR A 40 -12.00 8.02 27.78
N ASN A 41 -13.23 8.38 28.18
CA ASN A 41 -14.20 7.40 28.64
C ASN A 41 -14.61 6.50 27.47
N ASP A 42 -14.97 5.25 27.76
CA ASP A 42 -15.45 4.32 26.73
C ASP A 42 -16.75 4.81 26.07
N SER A 43 -17.67 5.38 26.85
CA SER A 43 -19.01 5.77 26.39
C SER A 43 -19.51 7.07 27.03
N GLY A 44 -20.64 7.57 26.53
CA GLY A 44 -21.26 8.81 26.99
C GLY A 44 -20.74 10.06 26.28
N ALA A 45 -21.30 11.21 26.65
CA ALA A 45 -21.01 12.47 25.99
C ALA A 45 -19.50 12.79 25.97
N GLY A 46 -19.00 13.18 24.80
CA GLY A 46 -17.59 13.54 24.58
C GLY A 46 -16.64 12.36 24.41
N SER A 47 -17.12 11.11 24.42
CA SER A 47 -16.28 9.94 24.09
C SER A 47 -16.15 9.73 22.58
N LEU A 48 -15.10 9.01 22.17
CA LEU A 48 -14.91 8.59 20.77
C LEU A 48 -16.05 7.69 20.28
N ARG A 49 -16.53 6.77 21.13
CA ARG A 49 -17.68 5.92 20.82
C ARG A 49 -18.91 6.75 20.48
N GLN A 50 -19.22 7.76 21.30
CA GLN A 50 -20.38 8.62 21.04
C GLN A 50 -20.19 9.43 19.77
N ALA A 51 -19.00 9.97 19.52
CA ALA A 51 -18.70 10.71 18.29
C ALA A 51 -18.87 9.84 17.02
N ILE A 52 -18.50 8.55 17.06
CA ILE A 52 -18.74 7.62 15.95
C ILE A 52 -20.23 7.34 15.77
N LEU A 53 -20.97 7.11 16.87
CA LEU A 53 -22.43 6.90 16.81
C LEU A 53 -23.15 8.10 16.20
N ASP A 54 -22.77 9.31 16.62
CA ASP A 54 -23.36 10.54 16.12
C ASP A 54 -23.03 10.74 14.63
N ALA A 55 -21.77 10.52 14.22
CA ALA A 55 -21.35 10.58 12.81
C ALA A 55 -22.04 9.53 11.92
N ASN A 56 -22.32 8.35 12.45
CA ASN A 56 -23.07 7.32 11.73
C ASN A 56 -24.56 7.67 11.58
N ALA A 57 -25.11 8.46 12.52
CA ALA A 57 -26.50 8.89 12.50
C ALA A 57 -26.74 10.14 11.62
N THR A 58 -25.67 10.84 11.24
CA THR A 58 -25.72 11.99 10.35
C THR A 58 -25.36 11.61 8.91
N SER A 59 -25.95 12.31 7.96
CA SER A 59 -25.59 12.20 6.55
C SER A 59 -24.54 13.27 6.22
N GLY A 60 -23.54 12.93 5.42
CA GLY A 60 -22.48 13.87 5.03
C GLY A 60 -21.09 13.27 5.25
N ALA A 61 -20.06 14.04 4.90
CA ALA A 61 -18.68 13.74 5.25
C ALA A 61 -18.36 14.43 6.58
N ASP A 62 -18.64 13.77 7.69
CA ASP A 62 -18.48 14.35 9.02
C ASP A 62 -17.01 14.37 9.46
N VAL A 63 -16.72 15.11 10.52
CA VAL A 63 -15.38 15.24 11.10
C VAL A 63 -15.42 14.82 12.55
N ILE A 64 -14.51 13.94 12.96
CA ILE A 64 -14.24 13.62 14.36
C ILE A 64 -12.90 14.27 14.73
N ASN A 65 -12.97 15.29 15.58
CA ASN A 65 -11.82 15.97 16.17
C ASN A 65 -11.59 15.53 17.62
N PHE A 66 -10.42 15.83 18.14
CA PHE A 66 -10.01 15.55 19.50
C PHE A 66 -9.56 16.84 20.19
N ASP A 67 -10.08 17.09 21.39
CA ASP A 67 -9.67 18.17 22.28
C ASP A 67 -9.75 17.67 23.73
N ILE A 68 -8.99 16.61 24.01
CA ILE A 68 -8.99 15.98 25.34
C ILE A 68 -8.01 16.74 26.25
N PRO A 69 -8.46 17.26 27.42
CA PRO A 69 -7.61 18.04 28.32
C PRO A 69 -6.39 17.30 28.88
N GLY A 70 -5.39 18.08 29.34
CA GLY A 70 -4.18 17.62 30.03
C GLY A 70 -2.96 17.48 29.11
N THR A 71 -1.84 16.99 29.66
CA THR A 71 -0.59 16.77 28.90
C THR A 71 -0.46 15.34 28.38
N GLY A 72 0.53 15.09 27.52
CA GLY A 72 0.89 13.73 27.08
C GLY A 72 -0.06 13.12 26.05
N VAL A 73 0.14 11.82 25.80
CA VAL A 73 -0.74 11.00 24.94
C VAL A 73 -2.05 10.73 25.67
N LYS A 74 -3.15 10.75 24.93
CA LYS A 74 -4.51 10.48 25.37
C LYS A 74 -4.86 9.07 24.94
N THR A 75 -4.75 8.14 25.89
CA THR A 75 -5.09 6.74 25.64
C THR A 75 -6.58 6.54 25.85
N ILE A 76 -7.27 6.15 24.80
CA ILE A 76 -8.66 5.73 24.79
C ILE A 76 -8.62 4.19 24.70
N SER A 77 -9.25 3.51 25.65
CA SER A 77 -9.28 2.05 25.72
C SER A 77 -10.71 1.52 25.72
N PRO A 78 -11.37 1.47 24.55
CA PRO A 78 -12.73 1.00 24.44
C PRO A 78 -12.85 -0.48 24.81
N ASN A 79 -13.90 -0.83 25.55
CA ASN A 79 -14.32 -2.21 25.77
C ASN A 79 -15.86 -2.22 25.92
N PRO A 80 -16.62 -2.85 25.00
CA PRO A 80 -16.16 -3.65 23.84
C PRO A 80 -15.50 -2.80 22.74
N GLU A 81 -15.19 -3.36 21.57
CA GLU A 81 -14.68 -2.59 20.43
C GLU A 81 -15.60 -1.41 20.03
N LEU A 82 -15.06 -0.43 19.30
CA LEU A 82 -15.83 0.72 18.82
C LEU A 82 -16.90 0.29 17.80
N PRO A 83 -18.01 1.04 17.68
CA PRO A 83 -18.99 0.78 16.64
C PRO A 83 -18.36 0.91 15.26
N GLN A 84 -18.83 0.10 14.32
CA GLN A 84 -18.43 0.18 12.91
C GLN A 84 -18.71 1.58 12.34
N ILE A 85 -17.78 2.10 11.54
CA ILE A 85 -17.94 3.38 10.84
C ILE A 85 -18.69 3.11 9.52
N THR A 86 -19.94 3.54 9.49
CA THR A 86 -20.88 3.33 8.37
C THR A 86 -21.16 4.61 7.58
N GLY A 87 -20.89 5.77 8.16
CA GLY A 87 -20.90 7.08 7.48
C GLY A 87 -19.50 7.51 7.04
N ALA A 88 -19.42 8.34 6.00
CA ALA A 88 -18.14 8.93 5.57
C ALA A 88 -17.63 9.88 6.66
N VAL A 89 -16.41 9.65 7.17
CA VAL A 89 -15.87 10.45 8.27
C VAL A 89 -14.40 10.79 8.08
N THR A 90 -14.00 12.01 8.44
CA THR A 90 -12.60 12.37 8.67
C THR A 90 -12.32 12.31 10.17
N MET A 91 -11.63 11.29 10.62
CA MET A 91 -11.10 11.18 11.97
C MET A 91 -9.70 11.80 12.02
N ASP A 92 -9.58 12.95 12.67
CA ASP A 92 -8.38 13.79 12.67
C ASP A 92 -7.69 13.82 14.04
N GLY A 93 -6.84 12.83 14.31
CA GLY A 93 -6.00 12.81 15.50
C GLY A 93 -5.02 13.99 15.62
N TYR A 94 -4.69 14.66 14.51
CA TYR A 94 -3.85 15.86 14.52
C TYR A 94 -4.60 17.11 15.03
N SER A 95 -5.92 17.04 15.21
CA SER A 95 -6.67 18.12 15.87
C SER A 95 -6.40 18.21 17.37
N GLN A 96 -5.91 17.14 18.01
CA GLN A 96 -5.55 17.15 19.43
C GLN A 96 -4.44 18.19 19.71
N PRO A 97 -4.62 19.10 20.68
CA PRO A 97 -3.58 20.06 21.05
C PRO A 97 -2.19 19.43 21.30
N GLY A 98 -1.20 19.97 20.60
CA GLY A 98 0.19 19.50 20.65
C GLY A 98 0.52 18.31 19.75
N ALA A 99 -0.41 17.84 18.92
CA ALA A 99 -0.14 16.92 17.84
C ALA A 99 0.43 17.65 16.60
N GLN A 100 1.17 16.94 15.76
CA GLN A 100 1.79 17.51 14.56
C GLN A 100 1.98 16.43 13.49
N PRO A 101 1.59 16.66 12.23
CA PRO A 101 1.97 15.79 11.12
C PRO A 101 3.48 15.75 10.89
N ASN A 102 3.96 14.64 10.32
CA ASN A 102 5.34 14.51 9.90
C ASN A 102 5.70 15.52 8.80
N THR A 103 6.87 16.13 8.93
CA THR A 103 7.45 17.06 7.94
C THR A 103 8.70 16.50 7.27
N LYS A 104 9.30 15.43 7.81
CA LYS A 104 10.53 14.85 7.30
C LYS A 104 10.31 13.99 6.06
N ALA A 105 11.10 14.25 5.03
CA ALA A 105 11.16 13.41 3.84
C ALA A 105 11.63 11.97 4.16
N VAL A 106 12.58 11.83 5.10
CA VAL A 106 13.11 10.55 5.61
C VAL A 106 13.04 10.54 7.13
N GLY A 107 12.55 9.45 7.70
CA GLY A 107 12.13 9.39 9.10
C GLY A 107 10.76 10.05 9.31
N SER A 108 10.27 10.00 10.54
CA SER A 108 9.08 10.69 10.97
C SER A 108 9.43 11.59 12.16
N ASP A 109 8.93 12.82 12.14
CA ASP A 109 8.83 13.70 13.31
C ASP A 109 7.38 14.01 13.68
N ALA A 110 6.44 13.17 13.22
CA ALA A 110 5.06 13.29 13.64
C ALA A 110 4.95 13.15 15.17
N VAL A 111 4.12 14.00 15.76
CA VAL A 111 3.74 13.92 17.16
C VAL A 111 2.28 13.49 17.20
N LEU A 112 2.05 12.21 17.49
CA LEU A 112 0.71 11.67 17.65
C LEU A 112 0.33 11.74 19.14
N LYS A 113 -0.86 12.25 19.43
CA LYS A 113 -1.33 12.46 20.80
C LYS A 113 -2.55 11.64 21.18
N ILE A 114 -3.17 10.94 20.23
CA ILE A 114 -4.30 10.05 20.49
C ILE A 114 -3.83 8.62 20.29
N GLU A 115 -3.95 7.80 21.34
CA GLU A 115 -3.73 6.37 21.29
C GLU A 115 -5.08 5.66 21.48
N LEU A 116 -5.42 4.81 20.52
CA LEU A 116 -6.53 3.87 20.60
C LEU A 116 -5.97 2.50 20.96
N SER A 117 -6.05 2.12 22.23
CA SER A 117 -5.41 0.91 22.74
C SER A 117 -6.40 -0.19 23.06
N GLY A 118 -6.19 -1.38 22.49
CA GLY A 118 -6.97 -2.58 22.76
C GLY A 118 -6.51 -3.37 23.99
N ALA A 119 -5.60 -2.83 24.81
CA ALA A 119 -5.07 -3.50 26.01
C ALA A 119 -6.13 -3.99 27.01
N SER A 120 -7.32 -3.40 26.97
CA SER A 120 -8.45 -3.73 27.84
C SER A 120 -9.56 -4.51 27.13
N ALA A 121 -9.40 -4.85 25.85
CA ALA A 121 -10.39 -5.54 25.04
C ALA A 121 -10.13 -7.06 25.02
N ASP A 122 -11.19 -7.87 25.12
CA ASP A 122 -11.06 -9.33 25.10
C ASP A 122 -10.76 -9.89 23.69
N ALA A 123 -11.24 -9.20 22.66
CA ALA A 123 -10.92 -9.36 21.24
C ALA A 123 -11.58 -8.19 20.47
N GLY A 124 -11.02 -7.79 19.33
CA GLY A 124 -11.66 -6.79 18.49
C GLY A 124 -10.72 -6.02 17.57
N THR A 125 -11.29 -5.08 16.84
CA THR A 125 -10.60 -4.19 15.91
C THR A 125 -10.53 -2.78 16.47
N GLY A 126 -9.41 -2.09 16.27
CA GLY A 126 -9.29 -0.68 16.64
C GLY A 126 -10.34 0.16 15.92
N LEU A 127 -10.32 0.16 14.58
CA LEU A 127 -11.34 0.80 13.76
C LEU A 127 -11.83 -0.13 12.63
N TYR A 128 -13.14 -0.36 12.57
CA TYR A 128 -13.77 -1.07 11.46
C TYR A 128 -14.59 -0.11 10.60
N ILE A 129 -14.12 0.14 9.37
CA ILE A 129 -14.73 1.03 8.39
C ILE A 129 -15.37 0.22 7.27
N THR A 130 -16.66 0.43 7.05
CA THR A 130 -17.39 -0.06 5.86
C THR A 130 -17.94 1.07 4.99
N ALA A 131 -17.84 2.31 5.49
CA ALA A 131 -18.18 3.49 4.74
C ALA A 131 -17.20 3.74 3.59
N ALA A 132 -17.68 4.44 2.56
CA ALA A 132 -16.82 5.02 1.56
C ALA A 132 -16.26 6.38 2.00
N ASN A 133 -15.16 6.82 1.39
CA ASN A 133 -14.63 8.18 1.47
C ASN A 133 -14.28 8.67 2.89
N SER A 134 -13.91 7.76 3.80
CA SER A 134 -13.43 8.11 5.14
C SER A 134 -11.91 8.36 5.13
N THR A 135 -11.46 9.23 6.03
CA THR A 135 -10.03 9.46 6.29
C THR A 135 -9.73 9.23 7.76
N VAL A 136 -8.72 8.43 8.07
CA VAL A 136 -8.17 8.27 9.42
C VAL A 136 -6.74 8.76 9.43
N LYS A 137 -6.44 9.74 10.28
CA LYS A 137 -5.09 10.31 10.39
C LYS A 137 -4.67 10.68 11.79
N GLY A 138 -3.37 10.59 12.06
CA GLY A 138 -2.76 11.09 13.30
C GLY A 138 -3.06 10.26 14.54
N LEU A 139 -3.39 8.98 14.39
CA LEU A 139 -3.70 8.07 15.50
C LEU A 139 -2.58 7.05 15.72
N VAL A 140 -2.36 6.70 16.99
CA VAL A 140 -1.65 5.49 17.38
C VAL A 140 -2.70 4.41 17.63
N ILE A 141 -2.58 3.24 17.00
CA ILE A 141 -3.53 2.13 17.18
C ILE A 141 -2.72 0.85 17.43
N ASN A 142 -2.91 0.26 18.60
CA ASN A 142 -2.15 -0.91 19.05
C ASN A 142 -2.98 -1.79 20.00
N ARG A 143 -2.49 -3.02 20.21
CA ARG A 143 -3.02 -4.06 21.09
C ARG A 143 -4.45 -4.47 20.75
N TRP A 144 -4.82 -4.38 19.47
CA TRP A 144 -6.06 -4.95 18.94
C TRP A 144 -5.76 -6.22 18.17
N THR A 145 -6.77 -7.01 17.83
CA THR A 145 -6.59 -8.09 16.85
C THR A 145 -6.21 -7.52 15.49
N HIS A 146 -6.92 -6.49 15.03
CA HIS A 146 -6.54 -5.70 13.86
C HIS A 146 -6.47 -4.23 14.23
N GLY A 147 -5.47 -3.50 13.75
CA GLY A 147 -5.41 -2.05 13.92
C GLY A 147 -6.61 -1.38 13.22
N ILE A 148 -6.66 -1.51 11.90
CA ILE A 148 -7.77 -0.97 11.08
C ILE A 148 -8.26 -2.02 10.08
N ILE A 149 -9.58 -2.18 9.98
CA ILE A 149 -10.24 -2.95 8.92
C ILE A 149 -10.97 -2.00 7.97
N LEU A 150 -10.66 -2.09 6.68
CA LEU A 150 -11.48 -1.61 5.56
C LEU A 150 -12.21 -2.81 4.99
N GLY A 151 -13.45 -3.04 5.43
CA GLY A 151 -14.15 -4.29 5.15
C GLY A 151 -15.39 -4.10 4.28
N SER A 152 -15.68 -5.14 3.49
CA SER A 152 -16.78 -5.22 2.54
C SER A 152 -16.62 -4.31 1.32
N SER A 153 -17.45 -4.56 0.29
CA SER A 153 -17.46 -3.78 -0.94
C SER A 153 -17.89 -2.32 -0.76
N GLY A 154 -18.44 -1.94 0.39
CA GLY A 154 -18.77 -0.56 0.72
C GLY A 154 -17.57 0.31 1.08
N ALA A 155 -16.49 -0.30 1.61
CA ALA A 155 -15.29 0.40 2.05
C ALA A 155 -14.43 0.85 0.87
N THR A 156 -14.83 1.93 0.19
CA THR A 156 -14.16 2.42 -1.02
C THR A 156 -13.66 3.85 -0.88
N GLY A 157 -12.55 4.17 -1.54
CA GLY A 157 -12.01 5.53 -1.52
C GLY A 157 -11.56 6.02 -0.14
N ASN A 158 -11.31 5.11 0.81
CA ASN A 158 -10.85 5.49 2.14
C ASN A 158 -9.36 5.80 2.14
N LYS A 159 -8.92 6.60 3.12
CA LYS A 159 -7.53 7.00 3.30
C LYS A 159 -7.06 6.79 4.73
N ILE A 160 -6.03 5.97 4.90
CA ILE A 160 -5.34 5.76 6.17
C ILE A 160 -4.00 6.46 6.08
N ALA A 161 -3.79 7.58 6.76
CA ALA A 161 -2.61 8.42 6.54
C ALA A 161 -1.99 8.98 7.83
N GLY A 162 -0.67 8.93 7.97
CA GLY A 162 0.02 9.54 9.10
C GLY A 162 -0.31 8.88 10.45
N ASN A 163 -0.62 7.59 10.48
CA ASN A 163 -0.93 6.81 11.69
C ASN A 163 0.25 5.89 12.07
N TYR A 164 0.34 5.56 13.35
CA TYR A 164 1.26 4.54 13.87
C TYR A 164 0.44 3.31 14.28
N LEU A 165 0.64 2.18 13.61
CA LEU A 165 -0.17 0.97 13.73
C LEU A 165 0.71 -0.20 14.20
N GLY A 166 0.48 -0.64 15.44
CA GLY A 166 1.25 -1.69 16.12
C GLY A 166 2.41 -1.20 17.00
N THR A 167 2.60 0.12 17.13
CA THR A 167 3.72 0.72 17.89
C THR A 167 3.23 1.70 18.95
N ASP A 168 4.17 2.23 19.74
CA ASP A 168 3.93 3.35 20.65
C ASP A 168 3.84 4.70 19.92
N ALA A 169 3.50 5.77 20.65
CA ALA A 169 3.36 7.11 20.07
C ALA A 169 4.68 7.72 19.54
N MET A 170 5.83 7.13 19.87
CA MET A 170 7.13 7.49 19.31
C MET A 170 7.47 6.67 18.06
N GLY A 171 6.74 5.58 17.81
CA GLY A 171 7.01 4.62 16.74
C GLY A 171 8.32 3.87 16.93
N THR A 172 8.72 3.66 18.18
CA THR A 172 10.01 3.03 18.54
C THR A 172 9.88 1.76 19.35
N ASN A 173 8.73 1.55 19.99
CA ASN A 173 8.45 0.33 20.75
C ASN A 173 7.35 -0.48 20.06
N ASP A 174 7.57 -1.78 19.98
CA ASP A 174 6.58 -2.76 19.53
C ASP A 174 5.53 -2.95 20.64
N LEU A 175 4.27 -2.69 20.29
CA LEU A 175 3.14 -2.89 21.17
C LEU A 175 2.12 -3.87 20.61
N GLY A 176 2.35 -4.44 19.42
CA GLY A 176 1.41 -5.37 18.82
C GLY A 176 0.20 -4.70 18.18
N ASN A 177 -0.27 -5.27 17.10
CA ASN A 177 -1.65 -5.76 17.05
C ASN A 177 -1.54 -7.28 16.87
N ASP A 178 -2.43 -8.08 17.45
CA ASP A 178 -2.31 -9.55 17.49
C ASP A 178 -2.38 -10.20 16.10
N PHE A 179 -2.80 -9.43 15.09
CA PHE A 179 -2.85 -9.87 13.70
C PHE A 179 -2.35 -8.78 12.74
N ASN A 180 -3.23 -8.11 11.99
CA ASN A 180 -2.79 -7.17 10.94
C ASN A 180 -2.79 -5.72 11.41
N GLY A 181 -1.82 -4.91 10.96
CA GLY A 181 -1.86 -3.46 11.14
C GLY A 181 -3.02 -2.83 10.37
N VAL A 182 -3.11 -3.13 9.07
CA VAL A 182 -4.26 -2.78 8.22
C VAL A 182 -4.75 -4.00 7.46
N TYR A 183 -6.06 -4.23 7.48
CA TYR A 183 -6.73 -5.26 6.69
C TYR A 183 -7.73 -4.64 5.72
N VAL A 184 -7.58 -4.94 4.43
CA VAL A 184 -8.45 -4.52 3.33
C VAL A 184 -9.15 -5.78 2.80
N GLY A 185 -10.36 -6.04 3.29
CA GLY A 185 -11.11 -7.26 2.98
C GLY A 185 -12.26 -6.99 2.02
N ASN A 186 -12.13 -7.45 0.78
CA ASN A 186 -13.13 -7.29 -0.29
C ASN A 186 -13.49 -5.81 -0.60
N ALA A 187 -12.54 -4.89 -0.38
CA ALA A 187 -12.71 -3.45 -0.42
C ALA A 187 -11.78 -2.80 -1.47
N SER A 188 -12.26 -1.85 -2.26
CA SER A 188 -11.55 -1.34 -3.44
C SER A 188 -11.21 0.16 -3.39
N GLY A 189 -10.18 0.56 -4.13
CA GLY A 189 -9.84 1.98 -4.33
C GLY A 189 -9.39 2.71 -3.07
N ASN A 190 -8.91 2.02 -2.04
CA ASN A 190 -8.44 2.64 -0.80
C ASN A 190 -6.95 3.01 -0.89
N THR A 191 -6.53 4.02 -0.13
CA THR A 191 -5.14 4.44 -0.02
C THR A 191 -4.63 4.29 1.42
N ILE A 192 -3.60 3.47 1.60
CA ILE A 192 -2.82 3.35 2.82
C ILE A 192 -1.55 4.17 2.60
N GLY A 193 -1.50 5.33 3.25
CA GLY A 193 -0.40 6.30 3.22
C GLY A 193 -0.67 7.47 2.28
N GLY A 194 0.38 7.92 1.58
CA GLY A 194 0.30 9.03 0.65
C GLY A 194 1.65 9.40 0.03
N ALA A 195 1.69 10.45 -0.78
CA ALA A 195 2.90 10.90 -1.46
C ALA A 195 3.65 11.99 -0.68
N THR A 196 3.02 12.57 0.35
CA THR A 196 3.62 13.60 1.19
C THR A 196 4.15 13.01 2.50
N ALA A 197 5.12 13.68 3.12
CA ALA A 197 5.71 13.24 4.38
C ALA A 197 4.66 13.05 5.50
N GLY A 198 3.67 13.96 5.59
CA GLY A 198 2.64 13.93 6.63
C GLY A 198 1.62 12.79 6.51
N GLU A 199 1.60 12.10 5.36
CA GLU A 199 0.68 10.98 5.12
C GLU A 199 1.31 9.61 5.41
N ARG A 200 2.62 9.57 5.73
CA ARG A 200 3.35 8.34 6.02
C ARG A 200 2.81 7.63 7.26
N ASN A 201 2.30 6.42 7.09
CA ASN A 201 2.07 5.56 8.24
C ASN A 201 3.36 4.84 8.65
N VAL A 202 3.45 4.49 9.94
CA VAL A 202 4.38 3.49 10.48
C VAL A 202 3.56 2.26 10.84
N ILE A 203 3.79 1.14 10.16
CA ILE A 203 2.99 -0.10 10.25
C ILE A 203 3.94 -1.25 10.61
N SER A 204 4.12 -1.44 11.91
CA SER A 204 5.27 -2.16 12.47
C SER A 204 4.88 -2.83 13.78
N GLY A 205 5.59 -3.90 14.18
CA GLY A 205 5.28 -4.63 15.41
C GLY A 205 3.92 -5.31 15.40
N ASN A 206 3.33 -5.61 14.24
CA ASN A 206 2.10 -6.40 14.21
C ASN A 206 2.45 -7.89 14.21
N ASP A 207 1.70 -8.70 14.96
CA ASP A 207 1.99 -10.13 15.17
C ASP A 207 1.66 -11.02 13.96
N TYR A 208 1.18 -10.41 12.87
CA TYR A 208 1.06 -11.06 11.58
C TYR A 208 1.53 -10.17 10.43
N TYR A 209 0.63 -9.67 9.56
CA TYR A 209 1.01 -8.84 8.43
C TYR A 209 1.00 -7.35 8.77
N GLY A 210 1.88 -6.56 8.16
CA GLY A 210 1.76 -5.10 8.21
C GLY A 210 0.47 -4.65 7.52
N VAL A 211 0.36 -4.93 6.23
CA VAL A 211 -0.83 -4.65 5.42
C VAL A 211 -1.31 -5.92 4.71
N ASN A 212 -2.59 -6.26 4.87
CA ASN A 212 -3.25 -7.39 4.22
C ASN A 212 -4.32 -6.88 3.25
N ILE A 213 -4.23 -7.25 1.97
CA ILE A 213 -5.24 -6.98 0.93
C ILE A 213 -5.78 -8.32 0.45
N ASP A 214 -7.05 -8.61 0.74
CA ASP A 214 -7.64 -9.93 0.50
C ASP A 214 -8.98 -9.84 -0.23
N GLY A 215 -9.16 -10.75 -1.18
CA GLY A 215 -10.41 -11.00 -1.87
C GLY A 215 -10.48 -10.42 -3.28
N GLN A 216 -11.26 -11.09 -4.13
CA GLN A 216 -11.37 -10.83 -5.57
C GLN A 216 -11.88 -9.43 -5.92
N THR A 217 -12.60 -8.79 -5.00
CA THR A 217 -13.09 -7.42 -5.17
C THR A 217 -12.19 -6.36 -4.54
N ALA A 218 -11.09 -6.75 -3.88
CA ALA A 218 -10.13 -5.83 -3.28
C ALA A 218 -9.17 -5.25 -4.31
N THR A 219 -9.71 -4.48 -5.26
CA THR A 219 -8.97 -3.98 -6.43
C THR A 219 -8.61 -2.50 -6.32
N GLY A 220 -7.56 -2.07 -7.02
CA GLY A 220 -7.20 -0.65 -7.11
C GLY A 220 -6.77 -0.02 -5.78
N ASN A 221 -6.43 -0.82 -4.77
CA ASN A 221 -5.91 -0.31 -3.51
C ASN A 221 -4.45 0.09 -3.67
N ARG A 222 -4.04 1.10 -2.89
CA ARG A 222 -2.71 1.72 -2.99
C ARG A 222 -2.04 1.75 -1.63
N VAL A 223 -0.91 1.06 -1.50
CA VAL A 223 -0.03 1.15 -0.32
C VAL A 223 1.17 2.00 -0.73
N VAL A 224 1.23 3.25 -0.30
CA VAL A 224 2.23 4.23 -0.78
C VAL A 224 2.80 5.10 0.33
N GLY A 225 4.12 5.33 0.30
CA GLY A 225 4.80 6.25 1.21
C GLY A 225 4.84 5.82 2.67
N ASN A 226 4.63 4.54 2.96
CA ASN A 226 4.61 3.99 4.32
C ASN A 226 5.99 3.46 4.76
N TYR A 227 6.17 3.37 6.07
CA TYR A 227 7.20 2.54 6.70
C TYR A 227 6.54 1.28 7.23
N VAL A 228 7.03 0.12 6.82
CA VAL A 228 6.46 -1.19 7.12
C VAL A 228 7.55 -2.10 7.70
N GLY A 229 7.42 -2.46 8.97
CA GLY A 229 8.38 -3.27 9.73
C GLY A 229 9.61 -2.51 10.23
N THR A 230 9.58 -1.17 10.20
CA THR A 230 10.65 -0.32 10.74
C THR A 230 10.14 0.64 11.81
N ASP A 231 11.04 1.17 12.62
CA ASP A 231 10.74 2.27 13.52
C ASP A 231 10.36 3.55 12.77
N ALA A 232 9.93 4.58 13.51
CA ALA A 232 9.60 5.89 12.96
C ALA A 232 10.78 6.55 12.21
N SER A 233 12.03 6.15 12.45
CA SER A 233 13.18 6.66 11.70
C SER A 233 13.33 6.02 10.31
N GLY A 234 12.64 4.90 10.06
CA GLY A 234 12.75 4.07 8.85
C GLY A 234 14.04 3.27 8.79
N LYS A 235 14.70 3.04 9.94
CA LYS A 235 16.03 2.39 10.02
C LYS A 235 16.12 1.32 11.10
N GLY A 236 15.47 1.53 12.24
CA GLY A 236 15.39 0.53 13.30
C GLY A 236 14.48 -0.60 12.86
N ASP A 237 14.87 -1.84 13.16
CA ASP A 237 14.02 -3.00 12.96
C ASP A 237 12.89 -2.97 13.99
N LEU A 238 11.66 -3.04 13.49
CA LEU A 238 10.44 -3.19 14.27
C LEU A 238 9.46 -4.05 13.45
N GLY A 239 9.98 -5.15 12.90
CA GLY A 239 9.30 -6.02 11.97
C GLY A 239 7.89 -6.41 12.36
N ASN A 240 7.03 -6.60 11.35
CA ASN A 240 5.84 -7.42 11.56
C ASN A 240 6.28 -8.90 11.61
N SER A 241 5.61 -9.73 12.39
CA SER A 241 6.04 -11.12 12.64
C SER A 241 5.98 -12.02 11.39
N SER A 242 5.24 -11.62 10.35
CA SER A 242 5.18 -12.29 9.05
C SER A 242 5.50 -11.32 7.90
N HIS A 243 4.75 -11.34 6.79
CA HIS A 243 5.02 -10.49 5.62
C HIS A 243 4.74 -9.00 5.88
N GLY A 244 5.52 -8.12 5.24
CA GLY A 244 5.28 -6.67 5.30
C GLY A 244 3.95 -6.30 4.65
N VAL A 245 3.80 -6.68 3.38
CA VAL A 245 2.56 -6.53 2.61
C VAL A 245 2.15 -7.89 2.05
N TYR A 246 0.91 -8.31 2.33
CA TYR A 246 0.32 -9.53 1.84
C TYR A 246 -0.86 -9.23 0.93
N ILE A 247 -0.88 -9.81 -0.27
CA ILE A 247 -1.96 -9.68 -1.26
C ILE A 247 -2.47 -11.08 -1.59
N SER A 248 -3.75 -11.36 -1.37
CA SER A 248 -4.35 -12.68 -1.60
C SER A 248 -5.60 -12.57 -2.48
N SER A 249 -5.55 -13.23 -3.64
CA SER A 249 -6.64 -13.28 -4.62
C SER A 249 -7.18 -11.90 -5.02
N ALA A 250 -6.36 -10.85 -4.90
CA ALA A 250 -6.77 -9.45 -5.05
C ALA A 250 -6.01 -8.80 -6.22
N PRO A 251 -6.70 -8.47 -7.33
CA PRO A 251 -6.05 -7.93 -8.52
C PRO A 251 -5.86 -6.41 -8.49
N ASP A 252 -4.98 -5.92 -9.37
CA ASP A 252 -4.84 -4.49 -9.73
C ASP A 252 -4.50 -3.54 -8.57
N ASN A 253 -3.75 -4.00 -7.57
CA ASN A 253 -3.28 -3.14 -6.49
C ASN A 253 -1.89 -2.54 -6.78
N ALA A 254 -1.55 -1.46 -6.09
CA ALA A 254 -0.28 -0.77 -6.25
C ALA A 254 0.47 -0.66 -4.92
N ILE A 255 1.63 -1.27 -4.84
CA ILE A 255 2.58 -1.15 -3.74
C ILE A 255 3.70 -0.22 -4.20
N GLY A 256 3.68 1.00 -3.70
CA GLY A 256 4.59 2.05 -4.12
C GLY A 256 4.14 2.75 -5.39
N SER A 257 4.99 3.66 -5.88
CA SER A 257 4.79 4.43 -7.10
C SER A 257 6.12 4.99 -7.58
N THR A 258 6.16 5.48 -8.82
CA THR A 258 7.33 6.12 -9.42
C THR A 258 7.71 7.44 -8.75
N THR A 259 6.74 8.09 -8.08
CA THR A 259 6.96 9.33 -7.32
C THR A 259 7.78 9.06 -6.06
N ALA A 260 8.83 9.85 -5.80
CA ALA A 260 9.76 9.61 -4.71
C ALA A 260 9.11 9.53 -3.32
N GLY A 261 8.16 10.43 -3.02
CA GLY A 261 7.46 10.44 -1.73
C GLY A 261 6.44 9.32 -1.53
N ALA A 262 6.07 8.61 -2.59
CA ALA A 262 5.10 7.51 -2.56
C ALA A 262 5.76 6.12 -2.48
N ARG A 263 7.08 6.05 -2.34
CA ARG A 263 7.83 4.80 -2.18
C ARG A 263 7.69 4.31 -0.74
N ASN A 264 7.36 3.05 -0.54
CA ASN A 264 7.39 2.46 0.79
C ASN A 264 8.83 2.09 1.18
N VAL A 265 9.09 2.07 2.48
CA VAL A 265 10.21 1.36 3.10
C VAL A 265 9.64 0.11 3.73
N ILE A 266 10.06 -1.06 3.26
CA ILE A 266 9.56 -2.37 3.70
C ILE A 266 10.77 -3.20 4.15
N SER A 267 10.95 -3.32 5.47
CA SER A 267 12.17 -3.90 6.04
C SER A 267 11.88 -4.52 7.41
N GLY A 268 12.73 -5.43 7.87
CA GLY A 268 12.65 -6.03 9.22
C GLY A 268 11.55 -7.08 9.38
N ASN A 269 10.72 -7.33 8.37
CA ASN A 269 9.58 -8.23 8.50
C ASN A 269 10.04 -9.71 8.62
N GLY A 270 9.32 -10.49 9.43
CA GLY A 270 9.61 -11.90 9.72
C GLY A 270 9.36 -12.87 8.57
N GLY A 271 8.65 -12.43 7.52
CA GLY A 271 8.47 -13.12 6.25
C GLY A 271 9.03 -12.29 5.08
N ASP A 272 8.39 -12.38 3.92
CA ASP A 272 8.72 -11.57 2.74
C ASP A 272 8.38 -10.08 2.92
N GLY A 273 9.05 -9.23 2.15
CA GLY A 273 8.68 -7.82 2.06
C GLY A 273 7.27 -7.64 1.48
N VAL A 274 7.04 -8.20 0.29
CA VAL A 274 5.74 -8.24 -0.38
C VAL A 274 5.47 -9.68 -0.83
N TYR A 275 4.39 -10.29 -0.38
CA TYR A 275 3.93 -11.60 -0.83
C TYR A 275 2.60 -11.50 -1.56
N ILE A 276 2.52 -12.04 -2.78
CA ILE A 276 1.33 -12.01 -3.63
C ILE A 276 0.94 -13.45 -3.93
N THR A 277 -0.29 -13.84 -3.60
CA THR A 277 -0.76 -15.23 -3.71
C THR A 277 -2.20 -15.35 -4.21
N GLY A 278 -2.55 -16.53 -4.70
CA GLY A 278 -3.83 -16.84 -5.33
C GLY A 278 -3.90 -16.41 -6.80
N ASP A 279 -4.39 -17.31 -7.66
CA ASP A 279 -4.37 -17.16 -9.13
C ASP A 279 -5.06 -15.89 -9.65
N GLY A 280 -5.98 -15.33 -8.88
CA GLY A 280 -6.67 -14.06 -9.21
C GLY A 280 -5.89 -12.80 -8.87
N ALA A 281 -4.73 -12.88 -8.20
CA ALA A 281 -3.94 -11.73 -7.77
C ALA A 281 -3.01 -11.21 -8.89
N THR A 282 -3.58 -10.89 -10.05
CA THR A 282 -2.86 -10.34 -11.21
C THR A 282 -2.92 -8.81 -11.26
N GLY A 283 -2.06 -8.19 -12.05
CA GLY A 283 -2.02 -6.73 -12.24
C GLY A 283 -1.48 -5.94 -11.04
N ASN A 284 -0.86 -6.62 -10.06
CA ASN A 284 -0.33 -6.01 -8.85
C ASN A 284 1.05 -5.39 -9.11
N ARG A 285 1.11 -4.06 -9.04
CA ARG A 285 2.31 -3.27 -9.34
C ARG A 285 3.15 -3.08 -8.09
N VAL A 286 4.40 -3.53 -8.09
CA VAL A 286 5.35 -3.28 -6.98
C VAL A 286 6.47 -2.37 -7.46
N LEU A 287 6.26 -1.06 -7.31
CA LEU A 287 7.11 -0.05 -7.96
C LEU A 287 7.92 0.77 -6.97
N SER A 288 9.23 0.84 -7.23
CA SER A 288 10.17 1.80 -6.62
C SER A 288 10.33 1.73 -5.10
N ASN A 289 9.76 0.73 -4.42
CA ASN A 289 9.90 0.56 -2.98
C ASN A 289 11.36 0.32 -2.58
N SER A 290 11.69 0.67 -1.34
CA SER A 290 12.92 0.26 -0.67
C SER A 290 12.60 -1.00 0.13
N ILE A 291 12.95 -2.16 -0.42
CA ILE A 291 12.65 -3.47 0.20
C ILE A 291 13.97 -4.13 0.57
N PHE A 292 14.22 -4.36 1.85
CA PHE A 292 15.50 -4.93 2.32
C PHE A 292 15.41 -5.49 3.74
N SER A 293 16.30 -6.43 4.09
CA SER A 293 16.39 -6.97 5.46
C SER A 293 15.08 -7.57 5.96
N ASN A 294 14.25 -8.12 5.07
CA ASN A 294 13.18 -9.03 5.46
C ASN A 294 13.78 -10.43 5.59
N VAL A 295 13.17 -11.28 6.41
CA VAL A 295 13.66 -12.66 6.60
C VAL A 295 13.46 -13.50 5.33
N GLY A 296 12.35 -13.28 4.63
CA GLY A 296 12.03 -13.91 3.34
C GLY A 296 12.60 -13.16 2.13
N GLN A 297 11.94 -13.32 0.98
CA GLN A 297 12.24 -12.62 -0.26
C GLN A 297 11.79 -11.15 -0.20
N GLY A 298 12.31 -10.32 -1.11
CA GLY A 298 11.83 -8.94 -1.23
C GLY A 298 10.41 -8.88 -1.80
N ILE A 299 10.20 -9.63 -2.88
CA ILE A 299 8.91 -9.83 -3.54
C ILE A 299 8.82 -11.33 -3.82
N ASP A 300 7.69 -11.94 -3.47
CA ASP A 300 7.39 -13.35 -3.64
C ASP A 300 6.03 -13.51 -4.35
N LEU A 301 5.98 -14.32 -5.42
CA LEU A 301 4.76 -14.59 -6.21
C LEU A 301 4.20 -16.01 -6.04
N VAL A 302 4.87 -16.89 -5.30
CA VAL A 302 4.44 -18.26 -4.97
C VAL A 302 5.28 -18.71 -3.78
N GLY A 303 4.61 -19.09 -2.69
CA GLY A 303 5.15 -19.05 -1.32
C GLY A 303 6.49 -19.75 -1.04
N ALA A 304 6.48 -20.76 -0.17
CA ALA A 304 7.69 -21.22 0.52
C ALA A 304 8.69 -22.01 -0.36
N ASP A 305 8.62 -21.90 -1.68
CA ASP A 305 9.47 -22.56 -2.68
C ASP A 305 10.61 -21.68 -3.22
N GLY A 306 10.69 -20.41 -2.81
CA GLY A 306 11.76 -19.49 -3.20
C GLY A 306 11.49 -18.81 -4.54
N PRO A 307 12.51 -18.26 -5.23
CA PRO A 307 12.26 -17.46 -6.43
C PRO A 307 11.61 -18.28 -7.55
N THR A 308 10.59 -17.71 -8.20
CA THR A 308 9.94 -18.30 -9.38
C THR A 308 10.97 -18.62 -10.47
N THR A 309 10.82 -19.74 -11.17
CA THR A 309 11.72 -20.03 -12.29
C THR A 309 11.23 -19.27 -13.51
N ASN A 310 12.13 -18.65 -14.27
CA ASN A 310 11.73 -18.09 -15.56
C ASN A 310 11.47 -19.21 -16.58
N ASP A 311 10.45 -19.04 -17.41
CA ASP A 311 10.09 -19.95 -18.50
C ASP A 311 9.98 -19.22 -19.86
N PRO A 312 10.11 -19.91 -21.01
CA PRO A 312 10.13 -19.24 -22.31
C PRO A 312 8.81 -18.50 -22.62
N ASP A 313 8.92 -17.22 -22.98
CA ASP A 313 7.81 -16.33 -23.39
C ASP A 313 6.76 -16.02 -22.31
N ASP A 314 6.98 -16.42 -21.05
CA ASP A 314 6.12 -16.15 -19.88
C ASP A 314 4.61 -16.50 -20.07
N PRO A 315 4.27 -17.74 -20.48
CA PRO A 315 2.90 -18.25 -20.57
C PRO A 315 2.22 -18.52 -19.21
N ASP A 316 2.94 -18.39 -18.10
CA ASP A 316 2.47 -18.80 -16.78
C ASP A 316 1.19 -18.08 -16.34
N ALA A 317 0.41 -18.79 -15.52
CA ALA A 317 -0.75 -18.26 -14.81
C ALA A 317 -0.48 -18.32 -13.31
N GLY A 318 -1.07 -17.38 -12.57
CA GLY A 318 -0.88 -17.28 -11.13
C GLY A 318 -0.79 -15.83 -10.66
N PRO A 319 -0.35 -15.59 -9.42
CA PRO A 319 -0.07 -14.26 -8.90
C PRO A 319 0.84 -13.47 -9.85
N ASN A 320 0.38 -12.31 -10.31
CA ASN A 320 1.06 -11.53 -11.35
C ASN A 320 1.47 -12.32 -12.60
N ASN A 321 0.72 -13.37 -12.96
CA ASN A 321 1.08 -14.30 -14.04
C ASN A 321 2.50 -14.88 -13.90
N LEU A 322 3.03 -14.95 -12.67
CA LEU A 322 4.40 -15.38 -12.36
C LEU A 322 5.51 -14.66 -13.16
N GLN A 323 5.19 -13.47 -13.67
CA GLN A 323 6.02 -12.61 -14.53
C GLN A 323 7.52 -12.89 -14.43
N ASN A 324 8.14 -13.18 -15.58
CA ASN A 324 9.58 -13.40 -15.65
C ASN A 324 10.37 -12.20 -15.12
N LYS A 325 11.44 -12.51 -14.38
CA LYS A 325 12.37 -11.50 -13.84
C LYS A 325 13.58 -11.30 -14.77
N PRO A 326 14.19 -10.10 -14.79
CA PRO A 326 15.41 -9.88 -15.56
C PRO A 326 16.55 -10.81 -15.11
N VAL A 327 17.39 -11.26 -16.04
CA VAL A 327 18.59 -12.04 -15.75
C VAL A 327 19.83 -11.16 -15.90
N LEU A 328 20.50 -10.86 -14.79
CA LEU A 328 21.68 -9.98 -14.78
C LEU A 328 22.98 -10.78 -15.02
N THR A 329 23.66 -10.52 -16.13
CA THR A 329 24.89 -11.25 -16.52
C THR A 329 26.16 -10.51 -16.13
N SER A 330 26.11 -9.20 -15.94
CA SER A 330 27.28 -8.37 -15.60
C SER A 330 26.87 -7.13 -14.79
N ALA A 331 27.71 -6.74 -13.83
CA ALA A 331 27.67 -5.43 -13.20
C ALA A 331 29.12 -4.95 -12.99
N LYS A 332 29.58 -4.05 -13.86
CA LYS A 332 30.98 -3.59 -13.91
C LYS A 332 31.07 -2.11 -13.62
N LYS A 333 31.91 -1.74 -12.65
CA LYS A 333 32.16 -0.36 -12.25
C LYS A 333 33.42 0.18 -12.92
N SER A 334 33.27 1.26 -13.67
CA SER A 334 34.38 1.98 -14.29
C SER A 334 35.23 2.73 -13.25
N ALA A 335 36.44 3.13 -13.64
CA ALA A 335 37.29 4.01 -12.83
C ALA A 335 36.62 5.39 -12.55
N THR A 336 35.73 5.84 -13.42
CA THR A 336 34.94 7.08 -13.25
C THR A 336 33.75 6.90 -12.29
N GLY A 337 33.49 5.66 -11.83
CA GLY A 337 32.48 5.34 -10.82
C GLY A 337 31.11 4.95 -11.35
N THR A 338 30.91 4.93 -12.67
CA THR A 338 29.68 4.46 -13.31
C THR A 338 29.64 2.93 -13.29
N THR A 339 28.54 2.34 -12.80
CA THR A 339 28.31 0.90 -12.93
C THR A 339 27.46 0.61 -14.17
N THR A 340 28.00 -0.19 -15.08
CA THR A 340 27.31 -0.71 -16.27
C THR A 340 26.83 -2.14 -15.99
N VAL A 341 25.54 -2.34 -16.14
CA VAL A 341 24.83 -3.60 -15.97
C VAL A 341 24.44 -4.14 -17.34
N LYS A 342 24.64 -5.44 -17.54
CA LYS A 342 24.12 -6.16 -18.71
C LYS A 342 23.23 -7.29 -18.26
N GLY A 343 22.23 -7.61 -19.07
CA GLY A 343 21.31 -8.69 -18.80
C GLY A 343 20.33 -8.91 -19.95
N THR A 344 19.42 -9.83 -19.71
CA THR A 344 18.33 -10.16 -20.62
C THR A 344 17.00 -10.12 -19.88
N LEU A 345 15.92 -9.95 -20.64
CA LEU A 345 14.56 -10.28 -20.25
C LEU A 345 14.02 -11.22 -21.32
N ASP A 346 13.47 -12.35 -20.90
CA ASP A 346 12.59 -13.21 -21.69
C ASP A 346 11.22 -13.06 -21.03
N SER A 347 10.20 -12.61 -21.76
CA SER A 347 8.82 -12.50 -21.27
C SER A 347 7.85 -12.43 -22.46
N THR A 348 6.62 -11.98 -22.27
CA THR A 348 5.59 -12.01 -23.32
C THR A 348 6.05 -11.28 -24.60
N PRO A 349 5.95 -11.92 -25.78
CA PRO A 349 6.45 -11.35 -27.04
C PRO A 349 5.79 -10.04 -27.46
N ASN A 350 6.60 -9.14 -28.04
CA ASN A 350 6.19 -7.82 -28.55
C ASN A 350 5.54 -6.89 -27.51
N GLU A 351 5.82 -7.10 -26.23
CA GLU A 351 5.26 -6.28 -25.15
C GLU A 351 6.29 -5.33 -24.54
N THR A 352 5.80 -4.29 -23.88
CA THR A 352 6.64 -3.27 -23.26
C THR A 352 6.72 -3.45 -21.75
N PHE A 353 7.94 -3.55 -21.24
CA PHE A 353 8.23 -3.76 -19.83
C PHE A 353 8.98 -2.57 -19.24
N LYS A 354 8.66 -2.27 -17.99
CA LYS A 354 9.48 -1.39 -17.17
C LYS A 354 10.43 -2.22 -16.32
N LEU A 355 11.73 -2.02 -16.50
CA LEU A 355 12.75 -2.56 -15.63
C LEU A 355 13.13 -1.55 -14.55
N GLN A 356 13.21 -1.98 -13.29
CA GLN A 356 13.74 -1.16 -12.19
C GLN A 356 14.97 -1.82 -11.59
N PHE A 357 16.07 -1.07 -11.46
CA PHE A 357 17.34 -1.58 -10.94
C PHE A 357 17.59 -1.04 -9.55
N PHE A 358 18.02 -1.90 -8.64
CA PHE A 358 18.24 -1.57 -7.24
C PHE A 358 19.64 -1.99 -6.81
N SER A 359 20.24 -1.25 -5.88
CA SER A 359 21.40 -1.75 -5.14
C SER A 359 20.97 -2.30 -3.78
N ASN A 360 21.68 -3.32 -3.33
CA ASN A 360 21.45 -3.99 -2.06
C ASN A 360 22.76 -4.41 -1.38
N PRO A 361 22.79 -4.63 -0.05
CA PRO A 361 23.85 -5.39 0.59
C PRO A 361 24.01 -6.77 -0.04
N LYS A 362 25.18 -7.37 0.15
CA LYS A 362 25.54 -8.64 -0.48
C LYS A 362 24.61 -9.78 -0.02
N GLY A 363 24.10 -10.54 -0.99
CA GLY A 363 23.52 -11.88 -0.81
C GLY A 363 22.00 -12.01 -0.87
N THR A 364 21.23 -10.93 -1.03
CA THR A 364 19.74 -11.03 -0.97
C THR A 364 19.04 -10.64 -2.27
N ASN A 365 17.92 -11.32 -2.55
CA ASN A 365 17.00 -11.06 -3.66
C ASN A 365 15.99 -9.96 -3.26
N GLU A 366 16.51 -8.80 -2.89
CA GLU A 366 15.70 -7.63 -2.52
C GLU A 366 16.24 -6.36 -3.20
N GLY A 367 15.68 -5.19 -2.90
CA GLY A 367 16.04 -3.92 -3.52
C GLY A 367 15.99 -2.74 -2.57
N LYS A 368 17.08 -2.48 -1.85
CA LYS A 368 17.16 -1.36 -0.89
C LYS A 368 17.11 0.01 -1.57
N THR A 369 17.98 0.26 -2.53
CA THR A 369 18.12 1.60 -3.13
C THR A 369 17.78 1.54 -4.60
N LEU A 370 16.65 2.14 -5.00
CA LEU A 370 16.35 2.33 -6.41
C LEU A 370 17.46 3.16 -7.06
N LEU A 371 18.13 2.58 -8.06
CA LEU A 371 19.17 3.22 -8.85
C LEU A 371 18.51 4.04 -9.95
N ASP A 372 17.79 3.36 -10.84
CA ASP A 372 17.03 3.96 -11.94
C ASP A 372 16.06 2.94 -12.56
N SER A 373 15.38 3.33 -13.63
CA SER A 373 14.55 2.44 -14.45
C SER A 373 14.77 2.65 -15.94
N MET A 374 14.43 1.63 -16.74
CA MET A 374 14.35 1.76 -18.19
C MET A 374 13.08 1.08 -18.70
N THR A 375 12.61 1.51 -19.87
CA THR A 375 11.54 0.83 -20.60
C THR A 375 12.17 0.04 -21.74
N VAL A 376 11.76 -1.21 -21.88
CA VAL A 376 12.22 -2.15 -22.90
C VAL A 376 11.04 -2.76 -23.63
N SER A 377 11.25 -3.23 -24.86
CA SER A 377 10.25 -3.99 -25.60
C SER A 377 10.86 -5.31 -26.02
N THR A 378 10.20 -6.42 -25.68
CA THR A 378 10.57 -7.76 -26.13
C THR A 378 10.33 -7.87 -27.63
N ASP A 379 11.10 -8.71 -28.31
CA ASP A 379 10.92 -8.97 -29.73
C ASP A 379 9.83 -10.04 -29.99
N GLY A 380 9.78 -10.54 -31.22
CA GLY A 380 8.80 -11.56 -31.64
C GLY A 380 8.99 -12.93 -30.97
N THR A 381 10.09 -13.14 -30.25
CA THR A 381 10.40 -14.35 -29.47
C THR A 381 10.54 -14.05 -27.99
N GLY A 382 9.91 -12.97 -27.50
CA GLY A 382 9.88 -12.67 -26.07
C GLY A 382 11.17 -12.09 -25.50
N ASP A 383 12.21 -11.91 -26.33
CA ASP A 383 13.55 -11.63 -25.88
C ASP A 383 13.90 -10.14 -25.93
N PHE A 384 14.69 -9.69 -24.95
CA PHE A 384 15.37 -8.41 -24.99
C PHE A 384 16.72 -8.44 -24.27
N SER A 385 17.79 -8.02 -24.93
CA SER A 385 19.11 -7.80 -24.31
C SER A 385 19.32 -6.33 -23.99
N PHE A 386 19.75 -6.01 -22.77
CA PHE A 386 19.95 -4.63 -22.34
C PHE A 386 21.37 -4.35 -21.84
N THR A 387 21.76 -3.08 -21.97
CA THR A 387 22.87 -2.48 -21.24
C THR A 387 22.35 -1.24 -20.52
N PHE A 388 22.46 -1.24 -19.19
CA PHE A 388 22.01 -0.17 -18.31
C PHE A 388 23.22 0.47 -17.63
N SER A 389 23.26 1.80 -17.51
CA SER A 389 24.29 2.49 -16.74
C SER A 389 23.65 3.25 -15.59
N THR A 390 24.13 2.96 -14.39
CA THR A 390 23.63 3.59 -13.16
C THR A 390 23.93 5.09 -13.15
N THR A 391 22.92 5.88 -12.78
CA THR A 391 23.06 7.33 -12.51
C THR A 391 23.54 7.59 -11.07
N LYS A 392 23.33 6.61 -10.17
CA LYS A 392 23.77 6.64 -8.78
C LYS A 392 24.99 5.76 -8.57
N LYS A 393 25.91 6.19 -7.71
CA LYS A 393 27.11 5.41 -7.36
C LYS A 393 26.70 4.13 -6.62
N VAL A 394 27.26 3.01 -7.07
CA VAL A 394 27.16 1.72 -6.38
C VAL A 394 28.55 1.33 -5.88
N GLY A 395 28.65 0.81 -4.66
CA GLY A 395 29.89 0.30 -4.08
C GLY A 395 30.38 -0.93 -4.82
N LEU A 396 31.70 -1.20 -4.76
CA LEU A 396 32.20 -2.55 -5.05
C LEU A 396 31.63 -3.51 -3.99
N ASP A 397 31.44 -4.77 -4.36
CA ASP A 397 30.89 -5.83 -3.49
C ASP A 397 29.42 -5.65 -3.05
N GLN A 398 28.77 -4.56 -3.46
CA GLN A 398 27.30 -4.45 -3.42
C GLN A 398 26.68 -5.27 -4.55
N ASN A 399 25.42 -5.65 -4.36
CA ASN A 399 24.66 -6.35 -5.38
C ASN A 399 23.74 -5.39 -6.12
N ILE A 400 23.51 -5.69 -7.40
CA ILE A 400 22.41 -5.14 -8.18
C ILE A 400 21.36 -6.23 -8.38
N THR A 401 20.11 -5.87 -8.17
CA THR A 401 18.92 -6.66 -8.50
C THR A 401 18.02 -5.84 -9.42
N ALA A 402 17.09 -6.49 -10.10
CA ALA A 402 16.12 -5.83 -10.96
C ALA A 402 14.75 -6.51 -10.91
N THR A 403 13.70 -5.73 -11.13
CA THR A 403 12.34 -6.24 -11.37
C THR A 403 11.90 -5.86 -12.78
N ALA A 404 10.92 -6.57 -13.32
CA ALA A 404 10.21 -6.25 -14.55
C ALA A 404 8.72 -6.05 -14.24
N THR A 405 8.12 -5.00 -14.78
CA THR A 405 6.67 -4.78 -14.73
C THR A 405 6.12 -4.71 -16.15
N GLY A 406 5.24 -5.64 -16.49
CA GLY A 406 4.58 -5.70 -17.79
C GLY A 406 3.42 -4.70 -17.95
N PRO A 407 2.79 -4.62 -19.14
CA PRO A 407 1.72 -3.68 -19.44
C PRO A 407 0.45 -3.92 -18.60
N GLY A 408 0.18 -5.18 -18.25
CA GLY A 408 -0.90 -5.55 -17.33
C GLY A 408 -0.69 -5.09 -15.89
N GLY A 409 0.50 -4.62 -15.52
CA GLY A 409 0.84 -4.23 -14.15
C GLY A 409 1.48 -5.34 -13.32
N ASN A 410 1.54 -6.56 -13.84
CA ASN A 410 2.25 -7.68 -13.24
C ASN A 410 3.71 -7.32 -13.00
N THR A 411 4.14 -7.33 -11.75
CA THR A 411 5.55 -7.13 -11.38
C THR A 411 6.17 -8.44 -10.96
N SER A 412 7.33 -8.76 -11.50
CA SER A 412 8.13 -9.92 -11.10
C SER A 412 8.77 -9.74 -9.73
N GLU A 413 9.22 -10.86 -9.19
CA GLU A 413 10.19 -10.89 -8.11
C GLU A 413 11.50 -10.19 -8.49
N PHE A 414 12.37 -9.97 -7.50
CA PHE A 414 13.73 -9.49 -7.79
C PHE A 414 14.55 -10.57 -8.52
N SER A 415 15.31 -10.13 -9.52
CA SER A 415 16.36 -10.92 -10.16
C SER A 415 17.33 -11.51 -9.15
N ALA A 416 17.97 -12.64 -9.50
CA ALA A 416 19.17 -13.08 -8.80
C ALA A 416 20.20 -11.93 -8.74
N PRO A 417 20.88 -11.72 -7.61
CA PRO A 417 21.73 -10.57 -7.41
C PRO A 417 23.03 -10.69 -8.18
N ARG A 418 23.46 -9.57 -8.78
CA ARG A 418 24.75 -9.46 -9.45
C ARG A 418 25.72 -8.57 -8.68
N ILE A 419 26.81 -9.16 -8.19
CA ILE A 419 27.88 -8.43 -7.51
C ILE A 419 28.51 -7.41 -8.47
N VAL A 420 28.70 -6.19 -7.98
CA VAL A 420 29.42 -5.13 -8.68
C VAL A 420 30.93 -5.35 -8.53
N VAL A 421 31.60 -5.56 -9.66
CA VAL A 421 33.05 -5.75 -9.76
C VAL A 421 33.71 -4.62 -10.54
N ALA A 422 35.02 -4.42 -10.38
CA ALA A 422 35.76 -3.49 -11.23
C ALA A 422 35.73 -3.94 -12.71
N GLN A 423 35.73 -2.97 -13.62
CA GLN A 423 35.64 -3.20 -15.06
C GLN A 423 36.77 -4.06 -15.62
#